data_AF-A0A5P3VAP8-F1
#
_entry.id   AF-A0A5P3VAP8-F1
#
_cell.length_a   1.000
_cell.length_b   1.000
_cell.length_c   1.000
_cell.angle_alpha   90.00
_cell.angle_beta   90.00
_cell.angle_gamma   90.00
#
_symmetry.space_group_name_H-M   'P 1'
#
loop_
_entity.id
_entity.type
_entity.pdbx_description
1 polymer ?
#
loop_
_entity_poly.entity_id
_entity_poly.type
_entity_poly.pdbx_seq_one_letter_code
_entity_poly.pdbx_strand_id
1 'polypeptide(L)'
;MKRLLKGLGKVALIAGVIVLLGGMALYVYSRERHDLPPFDHAKAAVLPAKTRAQYERDLFNEIRDWNAGTPRHDLWSREAEWLRMARDGYELAYITLQVLSPTKGIFAVEKPLARLSQLAESGDAGAMCLYPELSNMGADDERAKYRDQALAYWRRGAELEHPGCLSSVGFFLMTGIQGFPKDVQAGFEASVKAARAGYDGASSVAVYLARQGMTSATNWTRYYCWQVQASQFITQADPGIVLRKLRRQLESSDGQALAAKLEAWRPTLEDCIALKLGDE
;
A
#
# COMPACT_ATOMS: atom_id res chain seq x y z
N MET A 1 33.00 23.81 52.29
CA MET A 1 32.28 24.30 51.08
C MET A 1 32.54 23.48 49.80
N LYS A 2 33.79 23.23 49.37
CA LYS A 2 34.09 22.44 48.14
C LYS A 2 33.54 21.00 48.10
N ARG A 3 33.40 20.30 49.24
CA ARG A 3 32.82 18.93 49.28
C ARG A 3 31.30 18.92 49.10
N LEU A 4 30.59 19.93 49.60
CA LEU A 4 29.14 20.08 49.45
C LEU A 4 28.76 20.40 47.99
N LEU A 5 29.53 21.27 47.32
CA LEU A 5 29.35 21.58 45.89
C LEU A 5 29.59 20.36 44.98
N LYS A 6 30.53 19.47 45.32
CA LYS A 6 30.74 18.21 44.57
C LYS A 6 29.59 17.20 44.74
N GLY A 7 28.90 17.20 45.88
CA GLY A 7 27.74 16.33 46.12
C GLY A 7 26.51 16.77 45.31
N LEU A 8 26.22 18.07 45.32
CA LEU A 8 25.10 18.67 44.56
C LEU A 8 25.22 18.43 43.06
N GLY A 9 26.43 18.52 42.50
CA GLY A 9 26.65 18.25 41.07
C GLY A 9 26.33 16.80 40.67
N LYS A 10 26.61 15.82 41.52
CA LYS A 10 26.28 14.41 41.24
C LYS A 10 24.77 14.15 41.31
N VAL A 11 24.08 14.73 42.29
CA VAL A 11 22.64 14.58 42.43
C VAL A 11 21.90 15.23 41.24
N ALA A 12 22.31 16.42 40.83
CA ALA A 12 21.74 17.09 39.66
C ALA A 12 21.97 16.30 38.36
N LEU A 13 23.15 15.72 38.18
CA LEU A 13 23.45 14.85 37.03
C LEU A 13 22.54 13.61 37.01
N ILE A 14 22.40 12.92 38.14
CA ILE A 14 21.55 11.73 38.26
C ILE A 14 20.08 12.09 37.96
N ALA A 15 19.57 13.17 38.54
CA ALA A 15 18.21 13.64 38.29
C ALA A 15 17.99 13.98 36.81
N GLY A 16 18.95 14.65 36.17
CA GLY A 16 18.90 14.96 34.74
C GLY A 16 18.84 13.70 33.87
N VAL A 17 19.65 12.68 34.18
CA VAL A 17 19.63 11.39 33.47
C VAL A 17 18.28 10.68 33.63
N ILE A 18 17.72 10.64 34.84
CA ILE A 18 16.41 10.01 35.09
C ILE A 18 15.31 10.70 34.29
N VAL A 19 15.28 12.04 34.26
CA VAL A 19 14.29 12.80 33.48
C VAL A 19 14.43 12.53 31.98
N LEU A 20 15.66 12.50 31.46
CA LEU A 20 15.92 12.18 30.06
C LEU A 20 15.45 10.76 29.70
N LEU A 21 15.83 9.75 30.50
CA LEU A 21 15.42 8.36 30.25
C LEU A 21 13.90 8.18 30.37
N GLY A 22 13.27 8.81 31.37
CA GLY A 22 11.82 8.80 31.53
C GLY A 22 11.10 9.46 30.36
N GLY A 23 11.61 10.60 29.88
CA GLY A 23 11.08 11.29 28.71
C GLY A 23 11.20 10.46 27.42
N MET A 24 12.36 9.81 27.21
CA MET A 24 12.56 8.90 26.09
C MET A 24 11.62 7.69 26.15
N ALA A 25 11.46 7.07 27.33
CA ALA A 25 10.55 5.94 27.50
C ALA A 25 9.09 6.32 27.22
N LEU A 26 8.64 7.48 27.71
CA LEU A 26 7.30 8.00 27.42
C LEU A 26 7.11 8.33 25.94
N TYR A 27 8.13 8.88 25.28
CA TYR A 27 8.09 9.16 23.84
C TYR A 27 7.95 7.87 23.03
N VAL A 28 8.77 6.86 23.31
CA VAL A 28 8.68 5.53 22.67
C VAL A 28 7.31 4.91 22.92
N TYR A 29 6.84 4.94 24.18
CA TYR A 29 5.52 4.45 24.54
C TYR A 29 4.39 5.16 23.78
N SER A 30 4.45 6.49 23.63
CA SER A 30 3.43 7.25 22.90
C SER A 30 3.40 6.97 21.39
N ARG A 31 4.48 6.43 20.83
CA ARG A 31 4.53 6.02 19.42
C ARG A 31 3.97 4.62 19.19
N GLU A 32 3.76 3.84 20.23
CA GLU A 32 3.15 2.52 20.12
C GLU A 32 1.62 2.60 20.25
N ARG A 33 0.93 1.66 19.60
CA ARG A 33 -0.53 1.58 19.64
C ARG A 33 -1.00 0.65 20.74
N HIS A 34 -1.39 1.23 21.89
CA HIS A 34 -1.79 0.48 23.09
C HIS A 34 -3.30 0.24 23.24
N ASP A 35 -4.12 0.80 22.34
CA ASP A 35 -5.59 0.67 22.41
C ASP A 35 -6.12 -0.61 21.75
N LEU A 36 -5.24 -1.41 21.13
CA LEU A 36 -5.61 -2.69 20.54
C LEU A 36 -5.65 -3.79 21.61
N PRO A 37 -6.66 -4.68 21.60
CA PRO A 37 -6.62 -5.88 22.42
C PRO A 37 -5.46 -6.79 21.99
N PRO A 38 -4.99 -7.72 22.85
CA PRO A 38 -4.05 -8.75 22.43
C PRO A 38 -4.60 -9.57 21.25
N PHE A 39 -3.72 -9.99 20.34
CA PHE A 39 -4.12 -10.81 19.20
C PHE A 39 -4.58 -12.21 19.63
N ASP A 40 -5.71 -12.66 19.09
CA ASP A 40 -6.29 -13.97 19.40
C ASP A 40 -5.76 -15.04 18.44
N HIS A 41 -4.66 -15.68 18.84
CA HIS A 41 -4.04 -16.76 18.06
C HIS A 41 -4.95 -17.99 17.90
N ALA A 42 -5.87 -18.24 18.84
CA ALA A 42 -6.79 -19.37 18.75
C ALA A 42 -7.80 -19.17 17.63
N LYS A 43 -8.35 -17.95 17.48
CA LYS A 43 -9.18 -17.58 16.33
C LYS A 43 -8.42 -17.64 15.02
N ALA A 44 -7.19 -17.13 15.00
CA ALA A 44 -6.35 -17.13 13.81
C ALA A 44 -6.13 -18.56 13.26
N ALA A 45 -5.94 -19.53 14.15
CA ALA A 45 -5.73 -20.93 13.81
C ALA A 45 -6.96 -21.59 13.15
N VAL A 46 -8.17 -21.12 13.44
CA VAL A 46 -9.43 -21.67 12.89
C VAL A 46 -10.07 -20.80 11.81
N LEU A 47 -9.44 -19.69 11.42
CA LEU A 47 -9.97 -18.80 10.39
C LEU A 47 -10.06 -19.53 9.03
N PRO A 48 -11.24 -19.65 8.41
CA PRO A 48 -11.39 -20.37 7.14
C PRO A 48 -10.52 -19.75 6.04
N ALA A 49 -9.88 -20.59 5.22
CA ALA A 49 -8.98 -20.15 4.14
C ALA A 49 -9.66 -19.18 3.16
N LYS A 50 -10.93 -19.43 2.80
CA LYS A 50 -11.71 -18.53 1.95
C LYS A 50 -11.88 -17.13 2.58
N THR A 51 -12.15 -17.08 3.88
CA THR A 51 -12.28 -15.82 4.62
C THR A 51 -10.94 -15.10 4.69
N ARG A 52 -9.85 -15.83 4.97
CA ARG A 52 -8.49 -15.28 4.99
C ARG A 52 -8.12 -14.63 3.65
N ALA A 53 -8.35 -15.34 2.54
CA ALA A 53 -8.08 -14.81 1.20
C ALA A 53 -8.93 -13.57 0.85
N GLN A 54 -10.18 -13.52 1.32
CA GLN A 54 -11.01 -12.33 1.16
C GLN A 54 -10.48 -11.15 1.96
N TYR A 55 -10.12 -11.36 3.24
CA TYR A 55 -9.57 -10.30 4.09
C TYR A 55 -8.22 -9.79 3.60
N GLU A 56 -7.40 -10.68 3.04
CA GLU A 56 -6.14 -10.31 2.40
C GLU A 56 -6.36 -9.36 1.24
N ARG A 57 -7.19 -9.76 0.27
CA ARG A 57 -7.55 -8.91 -0.86
C ARG A 57 -8.12 -7.56 -0.41
N ASP A 58 -9.03 -7.56 0.56
CA ASP A 58 -9.63 -6.34 1.09
C ASP A 58 -8.60 -5.44 1.77
N LEU A 59 -7.67 -6.00 2.55
CA LEU A 59 -6.59 -5.25 3.20
C LEU A 59 -5.65 -4.62 2.17
N PHE A 60 -5.17 -5.41 1.20
CA PHE A 60 -4.20 -4.94 0.21
C PHE A 60 -4.76 -3.89 -0.75
N ASN A 61 -6.05 -3.95 -1.07
CA ASN A 61 -6.70 -2.93 -1.89
C ASN A 61 -6.90 -1.60 -1.15
N GLU A 62 -6.89 -1.60 0.19
CA GLU A 62 -7.16 -0.43 1.01
C GLU A 62 -5.89 0.20 1.62
N ILE A 63 -4.81 -0.56 1.74
CA ILE A 63 -3.62 -0.10 2.48
C ILE A 63 -2.84 1.01 1.77
N ARG A 64 -2.84 1.03 0.42
CA ARG A 64 -2.11 2.04 -0.36
C ARG A 64 -2.68 3.44 -0.18
N ASP A 65 -4.01 3.54 -0.02
CA ASP A 65 -4.77 4.77 0.21
C ASP A 65 -5.38 4.81 1.61
N TRP A 66 -4.68 4.25 2.60
CA TRP A 66 -5.18 4.06 3.97
C TRP A 66 -5.63 5.35 4.66
N ASN A 67 -5.11 6.51 4.24
CA ASN A 67 -5.41 7.83 4.80
C ASN A 67 -6.33 8.68 3.90
N ALA A 68 -6.90 8.10 2.84
CA ALA A 68 -7.85 8.76 1.95
C ALA A 68 -9.15 7.93 1.84
N GLY A 69 -10.24 8.55 1.38
CA GLY A 69 -11.47 7.81 1.08
C GLY A 69 -11.27 6.93 -0.16
N THR A 70 -11.79 5.71 -0.14
CA THR A 70 -11.91 4.81 -1.28
C THR A 70 -13.39 4.64 -1.66
N PRO A 71 -13.71 4.07 -2.83
CA PRO A 71 -15.10 3.76 -3.18
C PRO A 71 -15.81 2.87 -2.15
N ARG A 72 -15.06 2.06 -1.41
CA ARG A 72 -15.59 1.14 -0.40
C ARG A 72 -15.69 1.77 0.99
N HIS A 73 -14.73 2.63 1.34
CA HIS A 73 -14.56 3.07 2.72
C HIS A 73 -14.21 4.56 2.83
N ASP A 74 -14.82 5.22 3.82
CA ASP A 74 -14.22 6.37 4.47
C ASP A 74 -13.20 5.92 5.53
N LEU A 75 -12.54 6.87 6.21
CA LEU A 75 -11.51 6.55 7.20
C LEU A 75 -12.04 5.72 8.38
N TRP A 76 -13.24 6.06 8.89
CA TRP A 76 -13.81 5.40 10.06
C TRP A 76 -14.29 3.98 9.75
N SER A 77 -14.98 3.80 8.63
CA SER A 77 -15.45 2.48 8.20
C SER A 77 -14.29 1.56 7.83
N ARG A 78 -13.20 2.06 7.24
CA ARG A 78 -11.98 1.28 6.99
C ARG A 78 -11.38 0.77 8.29
N GLU A 79 -11.18 1.64 9.28
CA GLU A 79 -10.59 1.24 10.55
C GLU A 79 -11.47 0.24 11.30
N ALA A 80 -12.79 0.45 11.29
CA ALA A 80 -13.74 -0.50 11.88
C ALA A 80 -13.67 -1.88 11.19
N GLU A 81 -13.51 -1.91 9.87
CA GLU A 81 -13.38 -3.13 9.09
C GLU A 81 -12.07 -3.86 9.39
N TRP A 82 -10.93 -3.16 9.44
CA TRP A 82 -9.66 -3.76 9.82
C TRP A 82 -9.68 -4.29 11.27
N LEU A 83 -10.33 -3.57 12.19
CA LEU A 83 -10.54 -4.03 13.57
C LEU A 83 -11.42 -5.28 13.62
N ARG A 84 -12.43 -5.37 12.76
CA ARG A 84 -13.25 -6.58 12.62
C ARG A 84 -12.42 -7.76 12.12
N MET A 85 -11.66 -7.59 11.03
CA MET A 85 -10.76 -8.63 10.49
C MET A 85 -9.77 -9.13 11.56
N ALA A 86 -9.14 -8.21 12.30
CA ALA A 86 -8.22 -8.55 13.38
C ALA A 86 -8.91 -9.34 14.52
N ARG A 87 -10.12 -8.93 14.93
CA ARG A 87 -10.92 -9.64 15.95
C ARG A 87 -11.38 -11.03 15.53
N ASP A 88 -11.51 -11.25 14.22
CA ASP A 88 -11.81 -12.56 13.63
C ASP A 88 -10.56 -13.46 13.53
N GLY A 89 -9.37 -12.94 13.86
CA GLY A 89 -8.11 -13.69 13.86
C GLY A 89 -7.26 -13.49 12.61
N TYR A 90 -7.48 -12.44 11.81
CA TYR A 90 -6.62 -12.15 10.67
C TYR A 90 -5.41 -11.31 11.07
N GLU A 91 -4.26 -11.97 11.18
CA GLU A 91 -3.04 -11.42 11.76
C GLU A 91 -2.49 -10.22 10.98
N LEU A 92 -2.53 -10.25 9.65
CA LEU A 92 -2.00 -9.14 8.84
C LEU A 92 -2.77 -7.84 9.06
N ALA A 93 -4.10 -7.88 9.23
CA ALA A 93 -4.86 -6.68 9.60
C ALA A 93 -4.51 -6.19 11.01
N TYR A 94 -4.27 -7.10 11.96
CA TYR A 94 -3.83 -6.73 13.32
C TYR A 94 -2.46 -6.04 13.31
N ILE A 95 -1.51 -6.57 12.55
CA ILE A 95 -0.19 -5.97 12.36
C ILE A 95 -0.32 -4.60 11.67
N THR A 96 -1.13 -4.50 10.60
CA THR A 96 -1.38 -3.22 9.94
C THR A 96 -1.92 -2.18 10.92
N LEU A 97 -2.89 -2.55 11.77
CA LEU A 97 -3.44 -1.64 12.77
C LEU A 97 -2.39 -1.14 13.78
N GLN A 98 -1.38 -1.94 14.11
CA GLN A 98 -0.30 -1.49 15.00
C GLN A 98 0.58 -0.41 14.38
N VAL A 99 0.60 -0.28 13.04
CA VAL A 99 1.37 0.73 12.31
C VAL A 99 0.48 1.87 11.82
N LEU A 100 -0.71 1.55 11.31
CA LEU A 100 -1.61 2.46 10.62
C LEU A 100 -2.97 2.50 11.32
N SER A 101 -3.40 3.69 11.68
CA SER A 101 -4.78 3.98 12.04
C SER A 101 -5.30 5.04 11.07
N PRO A 102 -6.29 4.71 10.21
CA PRO A 102 -6.93 5.69 9.35
C PRO A 102 -7.39 6.96 10.08
N THR A 103 -7.78 6.86 11.37
CA THR A 103 -8.24 8.01 12.15
C THR A 103 -7.18 8.66 13.04
N LYS A 104 -6.11 7.93 13.43
CA LYS A 104 -5.10 8.42 14.39
C LYS A 104 -3.71 8.63 13.80
N GLY A 105 -3.46 8.17 12.58
CA GLY A 105 -2.19 8.34 11.88
C GLY A 105 -1.25 7.12 11.98
N ILE A 106 0.05 7.40 11.96
CA ILE A 106 1.13 6.40 11.86
C ILE A 106 1.78 6.19 13.24
N PHE A 107 2.02 4.94 13.60
CA PHE A 107 2.68 4.48 14.82
C PHE A 107 4.06 3.86 14.52
N ALA A 108 4.80 3.47 15.55
CA ALA A 108 6.10 2.83 15.44
C ALA A 108 6.05 1.50 14.66
N VAL A 109 6.96 1.33 13.71
CA VAL A 109 6.98 0.18 12.78
C VAL A 109 7.82 -1.00 13.26
N GLU A 110 8.73 -0.81 14.21
CA GLU A 110 9.80 -1.78 14.51
C GLU A 110 9.26 -3.15 14.96
N LYS A 111 8.40 -3.20 15.98
CA LYS A 111 7.80 -4.47 16.46
C LYS A 111 6.90 -5.12 15.40
N PRO A 112 5.97 -4.39 14.73
CA PRO A 112 5.18 -4.94 13.63
C PRO A 112 6.02 -5.54 12.49
N LEU A 113 7.08 -4.85 12.04
CA LEU A 113 7.95 -5.34 10.96
C LEU A 113 8.79 -6.56 11.39
N ALA A 114 9.21 -6.62 12.65
CA ALA A 114 9.85 -7.81 13.19
C ALA A 114 8.91 -9.03 13.13
N ARG A 115 7.62 -8.84 13.47
CA ARG A 115 6.62 -9.91 13.36
C ARG A 115 6.37 -10.31 11.91
N LEU A 116 6.26 -9.36 10.98
CA LEU A 116 6.13 -9.66 9.55
C LEU A 116 7.34 -10.42 9.00
N SER A 117 8.54 -10.10 9.47
CA SER A 117 9.74 -10.83 9.07
C SER A 117 9.67 -12.30 9.49
N GLN A 118 9.22 -12.59 10.70
CA GLN A 118 9.02 -13.98 11.16
C GLN A 118 8.02 -14.75 10.29
N LEU A 119 6.91 -14.10 9.90
CA LEU A 119 5.91 -14.70 9.01
C LEU A 119 6.46 -14.91 7.59
N ALA A 120 7.19 -13.93 7.06
CA ALA A 120 7.82 -14.03 5.75
C ALA A 120 8.91 -15.13 5.73
N GLU A 121 9.69 -15.26 6.81
CA GLU A 121 10.69 -16.32 6.97
C GLU A 121 10.05 -17.71 7.01
N SER A 122 8.84 -17.84 7.58
CA SER A 122 8.05 -19.09 7.55
C SER A 122 7.33 -19.34 6.22
N GLY A 123 7.47 -18.44 5.24
CA GLY A 123 6.93 -18.60 3.89
C GLY A 123 5.59 -17.92 3.64
N ASP A 124 5.11 -17.06 4.54
CA ASP A 124 3.89 -16.29 4.33
C ASP A 124 4.11 -15.20 3.28
N ALA A 125 3.57 -15.41 2.07
CA ALA A 125 3.71 -14.47 0.97
C ALA A 125 2.92 -13.16 1.19
N GLY A 126 1.81 -13.21 1.94
CA GLY A 126 1.07 -12.01 2.34
C GLY A 126 1.91 -11.12 3.24
N ALA A 127 2.64 -11.69 4.20
CA ALA A 127 3.59 -10.96 5.03
C ALA A 127 4.75 -10.36 4.23
N MET A 128 5.29 -11.09 3.24
CA MET A 128 6.30 -10.56 2.32
C MET A 128 5.79 -9.35 1.55
N CYS A 129 4.52 -9.35 1.12
CA CYS A 129 3.95 -8.24 0.36
C CYS A 129 3.49 -7.08 1.24
N LEU A 130 3.09 -7.33 2.49
CA LEU A 130 2.68 -6.30 3.44
C LEU A 130 3.87 -5.57 4.05
N TYR A 131 5.00 -6.25 4.24
CA TYR A 131 6.19 -5.66 4.85
C TYR A 131 6.63 -4.37 4.13
N PRO A 132 6.81 -4.34 2.80
CA PRO A 132 7.21 -3.13 2.08
C PRO A 132 6.20 -1.99 2.19
N GLU A 133 4.91 -2.29 2.24
CA GLU A 133 3.86 -1.28 2.39
C GLU A 133 3.98 -0.59 3.75
N LEU A 134 4.20 -1.36 4.83
CA LEU A 134 4.35 -0.81 6.18
C LEU A 134 5.73 -0.20 6.44
N SER A 135 6.79 -0.75 5.86
CA SER A 135 8.16 -0.25 6.05
C SER A 135 8.42 1.05 5.30
N ASN A 136 7.59 1.38 4.31
CA ASN A 136 7.59 2.66 3.64
C ASN A 136 6.80 3.74 4.39
N MET A 137 6.35 3.46 5.62
CA MET A 137 5.73 4.43 6.51
C MET A 137 6.78 5.09 7.43
N GLY A 138 6.48 6.28 7.96
CA GLY A 138 7.37 7.00 8.87
C GLY A 138 8.40 7.89 8.18
N ALA A 139 9.41 8.32 8.93
CA ALA A 139 10.42 9.27 8.47
C ALA A 139 11.44 8.64 7.50
N ASP A 140 12.13 9.47 6.71
CA ASP A 140 13.03 9.00 5.63
C ASP A 140 14.15 8.08 6.13
N ASP A 141 14.71 8.38 7.30
CA ASP A 141 15.73 7.58 7.99
C ASP A 141 15.18 6.23 8.46
N GLU A 142 13.94 6.21 9.00
CA GLU A 142 13.24 4.97 9.35
C GLU A 142 13.00 4.10 8.11
N ARG A 143 12.55 4.69 6.99
CA ARG A 143 12.32 3.95 5.73
C ARG A 143 13.62 3.40 5.16
N ALA A 144 14.72 4.16 5.24
CA ALA A 144 16.03 3.74 4.75
C ALA A 144 16.54 2.48 5.46
N LYS A 145 16.25 2.32 6.76
CA LYS A 145 16.63 1.13 7.56
C LYS A 145 16.08 -0.18 6.99
N TYR A 146 14.88 -0.15 6.42
CA TYR A 146 14.14 -1.36 6.00
C TYR A 146 14.09 -1.56 4.49
N ARG A 147 14.65 -0.64 3.70
CA ARG A 147 14.51 -0.61 2.24
C ARG A 147 14.97 -1.89 1.56
N ASP A 148 16.17 -2.37 1.87
CA ASP A 148 16.74 -3.54 1.19
C ASP A 148 15.93 -4.81 1.48
N GLN A 149 15.50 -4.98 2.73
CA GLN A 149 14.64 -6.10 3.12
C GLN A 149 13.27 -6.02 2.44
N ALA A 150 12.68 -4.82 2.35
CA ALA A 150 11.43 -4.61 1.64
C ALA A 150 11.55 -5.00 0.15
N LEU A 151 12.62 -4.58 -0.53
CA LEU A 151 12.87 -4.96 -1.92
C LEU A 151 13.06 -6.48 -2.09
N ALA A 152 13.75 -7.13 -1.15
CA ALA A 152 13.91 -8.59 -1.15
C ALA A 152 12.57 -9.31 -1.00
N TYR A 153 11.70 -8.84 -0.09
CA TYR A 153 10.39 -9.44 0.11
C TYR A 153 9.42 -9.20 -1.04
N TRP A 154 9.42 -8.02 -1.68
CA TRP A 154 8.64 -7.83 -2.91
C TRP A 154 9.04 -8.82 -4.01
N ARG A 155 10.35 -9.05 -4.21
CA ARG A 155 10.84 -10.04 -5.20
C ARG A 155 10.36 -11.44 -4.85
N ARG A 156 10.63 -11.90 -3.62
CA ARG A 156 10.27 -13.24 -3.17
C ARG A 156 8.75 -13.47 -3.20
N GLY A 157 7.96 -12.49 -2.77
CA GLY A 157 6.49 -12.60 -2.82
C GLY A 157 5.94 -12.61 -4.25
N ALA A 158 6.58 -11.88 -5.18
CA ALA A 158 6.23 -11.95 -6.61
C ALA A 158 6.65 -13.28 -7.25
N GLU A 159 7.80 -13.86 -6.87
CA GLU A 159 8.21 -15.21 -7.29
C GLU A 159 7.23 -16.29 -6.81
N LEU A 160 6.58 -16.07 -5.66
CA LEU A 160 5.48 -16.89 -5.14
C LEU A 160 4.12 -16.55 -5.77
N GLU A 161 4.10 -15.69 -6.79
CA GLU A 161 2.90 -15.26 -7.52
C GLU A 161 1.83 -14.60 -6.63
N HIS A 162 2.23 -13.99 -5.51
CA HIS A 162 1.28 -13.33 -4.62
C HIS A 162 0.75 -12.03 -5.25
N PRO A 163 -0.57 -11.89 -5.47
CA PRO A 163 -1.16 -10.76 -6.19
C PRO A 163 -0.82 -9.37 -5.63
N GLY A 164 -0.72 -9.24 -4.31
CA GLY A 164 -0.33 -7.99 -3.65
C GLY A 164 1.07 -7.51 -4.07
N CYS A 165 2.05 -8.42 -4.15
CA CYS A 165 3.39 -8.08 -4.64
C CYS A 165 3.39 -7.87 -6.15
N LEU A 166 2.67 -8.69 -6.92
CA LEU A 166 2.58 -8.58 -8.38
C LEU A 166 2.05 -7.21 -8.84
N SER A 167 1.10 -6.61 -8.09
CA SER A 167 0.65 -5.23 -8.36
C SER A 167 1.81 -4.23 -8.30
N SER A 168 2.58 -4.21 -7.21
CA SER A 168 3.68 -3.26 -7.02
C SER A 168 4.89 -3.57 -7.93
N VAL A 169 5.29 -4.84 -8.01
CA VAL A 169 6.40 -5.30 -8.87
C VAL A 169 6.08 -5.08 -10.34
N GLY A 170 4.83 -5.26 -10.76
CA GLY A 170 4.41 -4.98 -12.14
C GLY A 170 4.71 -3.54 -12.55
N PHE A 171 4.42 -2.58 -11.68
CA PHE A 171 4.80 -1.18 -11.91
C PHE A 171 6.31 -0.96 -11.95
N PHE A 172 7.07 -1.59 -11.06
CA PHE A 172 8.52 -1.45 -11.01
C PHE A 172 9.20 -1.99 -12.26
N LEU A 173 8.74 -3.14 -12.77
CA LEU A 173 9.21 -3.72 -14.03
C LEU A 173 8.87 -2.81 -15.22
N MET A 174 7.64 -2.30 -15.32
CA MET A 174 7.26 -1.40 -16.42
C MET A 174 8.11 -0.12 -16.46
N THR A 175 8.57 0.37 -15.29
CA THR A 175 9.28 1.64 -15.19
C THR A 175 10.80 1.52 -15.01
N GLY A 176 11.31 0.35 -14.65
CA GLY A 176 12.74 0.13 -14.35
C GLY A 176 13.22 0.84 -13.09
N ILE A 177 12.39 0.90 -12.04
CA ILE A 177 12.71 1.60 -10.78
C ILE A 177 12.90 0.64 -9.60
N GLN A 178 13.33 1.16 -8.45
CA GLN A 178 13.50 0.38 -7.22
C GLN A 178 14.43 -0.85 -7.35
N GLY A 179 15.38 -0.78 -8.28
CA GLY A 179 16.32 -1.88 -8.55
C GLY A 179 15.71 -3.06 -9.31
N PHE A 180 14.58 -2.86 -9.98
CA PHE A 180 14.03 -3.81 -10.95
C PHE A 180 14.46 -3.38 -12.37
N PRO A 181 14.97 -4.31 -13.21
CA PRO A 181 15.26 -4.00 -14.60
C PRO A 181 13.96 -3.67 -15.35
N LYS A 182 14.03 -2.75 -16.31
CA LYS A 182 12.86 -2.39 -17.10
C LYS A 182 12.47 -3.56 -18.00
N ASP A 183 11.27 -4.08 -17.80
CA ASP A 183 10.61 -5.09 -18.64
C ASP A 183 9.10 -4.77 -18.66
N VAL A 184 8.67 -4.13 -19.74
CA VAL A 184 7.31 -3.58 -19.85
C VAL A 184 6.28 -4.70 -19.98
N GLN A 185 6.57 -5.71 -20.80
CA GLN A 185 5.68 -6.85 -21.00
C GLN A 185 5.52 -7.67 -19.72
N ALA A 186 6.62 -8.03 -19.05
CA ALA A 186 6.54 -8.78 -17.79
C ALA A 186 5.80 -7.98 -16.69
N GLY A 187 6.05 -6.67 -16.63
CA GLY A 187 5.37 -5.79 -15.68
C GLY A 187 3.86 -5.65 -15.94
N PHE A 188 3.45 -5.61 -17.20
CA PHE A 188 2.05 -5.66 -17.60
C PHE A 188 1.39 -6.97 -17.18
N GLU A 189 2.02 -8.11 -17.50
CA GLU A 189 1.49 -9.44 -17.16
C GLU A 189 1.32 -9.64 -15.65
N ALA A 190 2.30 -9.23 -14.85
CA ALA A 190 2.20 -9.24 -13.40
C ALA A 190 1.01 -8.40 -12.90
N SER A 191 0.84 -7.19 -13.45
CA SER A 191 -0.27 -6.30 -13.07
C SER A 191 -1.63 -6.88 -13.47
N VAL A 192 -1.73 -7.53 -14.63
CA VAL A 192 -2.94 -8.23 -15.10
C VAL A 192 -3.27 -9.42 -14.21
N LYS A 193 -2.27 -10.22 -13.82
CA LYS A 193 -2.47 -11.33 -12.88
C LYS A 193 -3.03 -10.83 -11.54
N ALA A 194 -2.47 -9.74 -11.00
CA ALA A 194 -2.98 -9.13 -9.78
C ALA A 194 -4.44 -8.67 -9.94
N ALA A 195 -4.77 -7.98 -11.05
CA ALA A 195 -6.12 -7.53 -11.34
C ALA A 195 -7.13 -8.70 -11.45
N ARG A 196 -6.76 -9.80 -12.14
CA ARG A 196 -7.59 -11.01 -12.24
C ARG A 196 -7.82 -11.69 -10.89
N ALA A 197 -6.89 -11.57 -9.95
CA ALA A 197 -7.05 -12.06 -8.58
C ALA A 197 -7.89 -11.12 -7.68
N GLY A 198 -8.33 -9.99 -8.22
CA GLY A 198 -9.13 -8.97 -7.52
C GLY A 198 -8.30 -7.98 -6.71
N TYR A 199 -7.01 -7.85 -7.00
CA TYR A 199 -6.11 -6.87 -6.39
C TYR A 199 -5.93 -5.64 -7.29
N ASP A 200 -5.47 -4.53 -6.73
CA ASP A 200 -5.23 -3.27 -7.45
C ASP A 200 -4.01 -3.31 -8.41
N GLY A 201 -4.02 -4.22 -9.38
CA GLY A 201 -3.08 -4.25 -10.50
C GLY A 201 -3.39 -3.21 -11.58
N ALA A 202 -4.65 -2.79 -11.69
CA ALA A 202 -5.09 -1.81 -12.67
C ALA A 202 -4.45 -0.43 -12.47
N SER A 203 -4.28 0.02 -11.21
CA SER A 203 -3.61 1.28 -10.92
C SER A 203 -2.16 1.31 -11.40
N SER A 204 -1.43 0.19 -11.27
CA SER A 204 -0.06 0.08 -11.78
C SER A 204 0.02 0.34 -13.28
N VAL A 205 -0.91 -0.23 -14.05
CA VAL A 205 -1.00 0.00 -15.50
C VAL A 205 -1.43 1.44 -15.81
N ALA A 206 -2.46 1.96 -15.14
CA ALA A 206 -2.96 3.31 -15.36
C ALA A 206 -1.89 4.37 -15.08
N VAL A 207 -1.15 4.24 -13.97
CA VAL A 207 -0.04 5.15 -13.62
C VAL A 207 1.09 5.05 -14.64
N TYR A 208 1.43 3.84 -15.11
CA TYR A 208 2.42 3.67 -16.18
C TYR A 208 2.00 4.41 -17.46
N LEU A 209 0.78 4.19 -17.93
CA LEU A 209 0.24 4.85 -19.14
C LEU A 209 0.21 6.38 -18.97
N ALA A 210 -0.19 6.89 -17.80
CA ALA A 210 -0.18 8.32 -17.51
C ALA A 210 1.21 8.96 -17.68
N ARG A 211 2.29 8.21 -17.38
CA ARG A 211 3.68 8.66 -17.53
C ARG A 211 4.19 8.64 -18.97
N GLN A 212 3.61 7.82 -19.85
CA GLN A 212 4.00 7.78 -21.27
C GLN A 212 3.47 8.98 -22.07
N GLY A 213 2.52 9.74 -21.49
CA GLY A 213 1.87 10.85 -22.18
C GLY A 213 0.73 10.38 -23.10
N MET A 214 -0.25 11.27 -23.30
CA MET A 214 -1.48 10.97 -24.05
C MET A 214 -1.47 11.70 -25.39
N THR A 215 -0.76 11.14 -26.36
CA THR A 215 -0.54 11.76 -27.68
C THR A 215 -1.52 11.28 -28.75
N SER A 216 -2.32 10.25 -28.48
CA SER A 216 -3.24 9.64 -29.45
C SER A 216 -4.57 9.23 -28.82
N ALA A 217 -5.61 9.11 -29.65
CA ALA A 217 -6.91 8.59 -29.25
C ALA A 217 -6.80 7.18 -28.63
N THR A 218 -5.90 6.35 -29.14
CA THR A 218 -5.63 5.00 -28.61
C THR A 218 -5.05 5.05 -27.20
N ASN A 219 -4.08 5.94 -26.93
CA ASN A 219 -3.49 6.08 -25.59
C ASN A 219 -4.52 6.59 -24.59
N TRP A 220 -5.37 7.54 -24.98
CA TRP A 220 -6.50 7.99 -24.17
C TRP A 220 -7.48 6.88 -23.86
N THR A 221 -7.80 6.04 -24.84
CA THR A 221 -8.71 4.89 -24.68
C THR A 221 -8.13 3.87 -23.71
N ARG A 222 -6.84 3.50 -23.87
CA ARG A 222 -6.13 2.61 -22.93
C ARG A 222 -6.14 3.16 -21.51
N TYR A 223 -5.74 4.42 -21.35
CA TYR A 223 -5.68 5.05 -20.03
C TYR A 223 -7.05 5.13 -19.38
N TYR A 224 -8.09 5.55 -20.11
CA TYR A 224 -9.46 5.55 -19.60
C TYR A 224 -9.90 4.15 -19.14
N CYS A 225 -9.64 3.12 -19.95
CA CYS A 225 -10.00 1.74 -19.63
C CYS A 225 -9.40 1.29 -18.30
N TRP A 226 -8.08 1.43 -18.15
CA TRP A 226 -7.37 1.04 -16.93
C TRP A 226 -7.74 1.91 -15.73
N GLN A 227 -8.06 3.18 -15.96
CA GLN A 227 -8.56 4.07 -14.92
C GLN A 227 -9.93 3.59 -14.38
N VAL A 228 -10.85 3.14 -15.24
CA VAL A 228 -12.15 2.57 -14.82
C VAL A 228 -11.96 1.31 -13.95
N GLN A 229 -10.96 0.48 -14.26
CA GLN A 229 -10.66 -0.69 -13.42
C GLN A 229 -10.03 -0.28 -12.08
N ALA A 230 -9.09 0.67 -12.09
CA ALA A 230 -8.46 1.21 -10.89
C ALA A 230 -9.46 1.93 -9.97
N SER A 231 -10.48 2.59 -10.54
CA SER A 231 -11.50 3.33 -9.78
C SER A 231 -12.40 2.45 -8.91
N GLN A 232 -12.26 1.13 -8.99
CA GLN A 232 -12.92 0.19 -8.07
C GLN A 232 -12.25 0.18 -6.69
N PHE A 233 -10.98 0.57 -6.62
CA PHE A 233 -10.17 0.50 -5.40
C PHE A 233 -9.75 1.88 -4.89
N ILE A 234 -9.44 2.82 -5.78
CA ILE A 234 -8.89 4.13 -5.40
C ILE A 234 -9.72 5.29 -5.98
N THR A 235 -10.01 6.31 -5.16
CA THR A 235 -10.86 7.45 -5.57
C THR A 235 -10.16 8.38 -6.54
N GLN A 236 -8.83 8.48 -6.43
CA GLN A 236 -7.98 9.27 -7.33
C GLN A 236 -8.00 8.71 -8.75
N ALA A 237 -8.45 7.46 -8.92
CA ALA A 237 -8.69 6.86 -10.21
C ALA A 237 -10.04 7.24 -10.84
N ASP A 238 -10.68 8.36 -10.48
CA ASP A 238 -11.91 8.81 -11.13
C ASP A 238 -11.75 8.94 -12.67
N PRO A 239 -12.46 8.12 -13.49
CA PRO A 239 -12.41 8.22 -14.95
C PRO A 239 -12.88 9.58 -15.48
N GLY A 240 -13.71 10.31 -14.72
CA GLY A 240 -14.12 11.68 -15.02
C GLY A 240 -12.95 12.66 -15.09
N ILE A 241 -11.87 12.43 -14.32
CA ILE A 241 -10.63 13.21 -14.42
C ILE A 241 -10.00 13.03 -15.81
N VAL A 242 -9.98 11.79 -16.31
CA VAL A 242 -9.44 11.45 -17.64
C VAL A 242 -10.24 12.16 -18.73
N LEU A 243 -11.57 12.08 -18.68
CA LEU A 243 -12.45 12.73 -19.65
C LEU A 243 -12.29 14.26 -19.65
N ARG A 244 -12.21 14.89 -18.46
CA ARG A 244 -11.96 16.33 -18.35
C ARG A 244 -10.59 16.72 -18.92
N LYS A 245 -9.55 15.90 -18.70
CA LYS A 245 -8.20 16.16 -19.24
C LYS A 245 -8.19 16.00 -20.77
N LEU A 246 -8.81 14.94 -21.29
CA LEU A 246 -8.97 14.69 -22.72
C LEU A 246 -9.65 15.87 -23.43
N ARG A 247 -10.80 16.33 -22.93
CA ARG A 247 -11.55 17.46 -23.51
C ARG A 247 -10.76 18.76 -23.53
N ARG A 248 -9.92 19.01 -22.51
CA ARG A 248 -9.06 20.20 -22.44
C ARG A 248 -7.82 20.10 -23.33
N GLN A 249 -7.25 18.92 -23.52
CA GLN A 249 -6.02 18.76 -24.31
C GLN A 249 -6.32 18.62 -25.81
N LEU A 250 -7.47 18.06 -26.17
CA LEU A 250 -7.92 17.91 -27.54
C LEU A 250 -9.11 18.84 -27.81
N GLU A 251 -8.92 20.16 -27.73
CA GLU A 251 -9.97 21.18 -27.97
C GLU A 251 -10.64 21.10 -29.36
N SER A 252 -10.19 20.18 -30.21
CA SER A 252 -10.84 19.71 -31.44
C SER A 252 -12.20 19.03 -31.22
N SER A 253 -13.04 19.02 -32.26
CA SER A 253 -14.26 18.19 -32.34
C SER A 253 -14.00 16.71 -32.04
N ASP A 254 -12.84 16.21 -32.47
CA ASP A 254 -12.47 14.80 -32.35
C ASP A 254 -12.23 14.39 -30.90
N GLY A 255 -11.62 15.27 -30.11
CA GLY A 255 -11.44 15.07 -28.67
C GLY A 255 -12.77 15.00 -27.91
N GLN A 256 -13.74 15.84 -28.27
CA GLN A 256 -15.08 15.83 -27.68
C GLN A 256 -15.84 14.55 -28.05
N ALA A 257 -15.78 14.16 -29.33
CA ALA A 257 -16.39 12.92 -29.82
C ALA A 257 -15.80 11.69 -29.12
N LEU A 258 -14.47 11.63 -28.97
CA LEU A 258 -13.81 10.55 -28.23
C LEU A 258 -14.23 10.53 -26.76
N ALA A 259 -14.25 11.68 -26.09
CA ALA A 259 -14.67 11.73 -24.68
C ALA A 259 -16.11 11.24 -24.48
N ALA A 260 -17.03 11.63 -25.37
CA ALA A 260 -18.41 11.15 -25.33
C ALA A 260 -18.50 9.63 -25.56
N LYS A 261 -17.71 9.09 -26.52
CA LYS A 261 -17.61 7.64 -26.76
C LYS A 261 -17.10 6.90 -25.52
N LEU A 262 -16.03 7.38 -24.89
CA LEU A 262 -15.47 6.77 -23.69
C LEU A 262 -16.43 6.83 -22.52
N GLU A 263 -17.13 7.95 -22.32
CA GLU A 263 -18.13 8.12 -21.27
C GLU A 263 -19.33 7.18 -21.39
N ALA A 264 -19.72 6.81 -22.62
CA ALA A 264 -20.77 5.81 -22.87
C ALA A 264 -20.26 4.37 -22.72
N TRP A 265 -18.94 4.16 -22.78
CA TRP A 265 -18.34 2.83 -22.69
C TRP A 265 -18.18 2.39 -21.22
N ARG A 266 -18.46 1.11 -20.96
CA ARG A 266 -18.28 0.45 -19.67
C ARG A 266 -17.31 -0.71 -19.86
N PRO A 267 -15.99 -0.44 -19.93
CA PRO A 267 -15.02 -1.48 -20.21
C PRO A 267 -15.00 -2.55 -19.14
N THR A 268 -14.89 -3.80 -19.56
CA THR A 268 -14.52 -4.93 -18.69
C THR A 268 -13.00 -5.00 -18.54
N LEU A 269 -12.52 -5.78 -17.57
CA LEU A 269 -11.09 -6.05 -17.43
C LEU A 269 -10.49 -6.66 -18.70
N GLU A 270 -11.19 -7.60 -19.33
CA GLU A 270 -10.70 -8.28 -20.55
C GLU A 270 -10.67 -7.32 -21.75
N ASP A 271 -11.60 -6.35 -21.83
CA ASP A 271 -11.50 -5.29 -22.84
C ASP A 271 -10.21 -4.47 -22.66
N CYS A 272 -9.85 -4.13 -21.42
CA CYS A 272 -8.62 -3.38 -21.14
C CYS A 272 -7.35 -4.19 -21.42
N ILE A 273 -7.38 -5.49 -21.14
CA ILE A 273 -6.27 -6.40 -21.46
C ILE A 273 -6.07 -6.49 -22.98
N ALA A 274 -7.16 -6.61 -23.74
CA ALA A 274 -7.10 -6.68 -25.21
C ALA A 274 -6.48 -5.43 -25.86
N LEU A 275 -6.58 -4.26 -25.21
CA LEU A 275 -5.95 -3.02 -25.69
C LEU A 275 -4.42 -2.98 -25.53
N LYS A 276 -3.84 -3.87 -24.69
CA LYS A 276 -2.41 -3.90 -24.33
C LYS A 276 -1.90 -2.53 -23.84
N LEU A 277 -0.58 -2.35 -23.75
CA LEU A 277 0.04 -1.08 -23.37
C LEU A 277 0.35 -0.14 -24.53
N GLY A 278 0.51 -0.66 -25.75
CA GLY A 278 1.14 0.05 -26.85
C GLY A 278 1.73 -0.88 -27.88
N ASP A 279 2.09 -0.35 -29.04
CA ASP A 279 3.07 -1.00 -29.90
C ASP A 279 4.44 -0.69 -29.27
N GLU A 280 5.17 -1.73 -28.87
CA GLU A 280 6.61 -1.64 -28.57
C GLU A 280 7.41 -1.49 -29.87
#